data_AF-A0A357AUK3-F1
#
_entry.id   AF-A0A357AUK3-F1
#
_cell.length_a   1.000
_cell.length_b   1.000
_cell.length_c   1.000
_cell.angle_alpha   90.00
_cell.angle_beta   90.00
_cell.angle_gamma   90.00
#
_symmetry.space_group_name_H-M   'P 1'
#
loop_
_entity.id
_entity.type
_entity.pdbx_description
1 polymer ?
#
loop_
_entity_poly.entity_id
_entity_poly.type
_entity_poly.pdbx_seq_one_letter_code
_entity_poly.pdbx_strand_id
1 'polypeptide(L)'
;MDYVWATLFLGLLGAVLFLHLFGLPANWVVLTLAAVWKWLHPAAEGGLTWLFLGLLLGIALAGEGAEFAAQTWGAKKYGASGRGNLGGILGAIVGAVLGAPFLLGLGALLGSLAGAFIGCLILELTHRRLLAEARQAAWGAFWGKAFG
;
A
#
# COMPACT_ATOMS: atom_id res chain seq x y z
N MET A 1 8.44 23.51 -25.11
CA MET A 1 7.63 23.56 -23.87
C MET A 1 7.16 22.17 -23.46
N ASP A 2 6.82 21.30 -24.41
CA ASP A 2 6.32 19.94 -24.15
C ASP A 2 7.32 19.01 -23.44
N TYR A 3 8.62 19.14 -23.76
CA TYR A 3 9.67 18.34 -23.11
C TYR A 3 9.80 18.60 -21.60
N VAL A 4 9.61 19.84 -21.15
CA VAL A 4 9.69 20.19 -19.73
C VAL A 4 8.57 19.49 -18.95
N TRP A 5 7.35 19.51 -19.47
CA TRP A 5 6.22 18.81 -18.87
C TRP A 5 6.40 17.30 -18.86
N ALA A 6 6.93 16.73 -19.95
CA ALA A 6 7.24 15.30 -20.02
C ALA A 6 8.31 14.90 -18.99
N THR A 7 9.37 15.70 -18.82
CA THR A 7 10.43 15.44 -17.82
C THR A 7 9.89 15.53 -16.39
N LEU A 8 9.09 16.55 -16.09
CA LEU A 8 8.45 16.67 -14.77
C LEU A 8 7.51 15.51 -14.48
N PHE A 9 6.73 15.09 -15.48
CA PHE A 9 5.83 13.95 -15.36
C PHE A 9 6.59 12.64 -15.12
N LEU A 10 7.67 12.38 -15.86
CA LEU A 10 8.54 11.21 -15.62
C LEU A 10 9.18 11.25 -14.23
N GLY A 11 9.62 12.43 -13.76
CA GLY A 11 10.12 12.62 -12.41
C GLY A 11 9.07 12.30 -11.34
N LEU A 12 7.82 12.73 -11.54
CA LEU A 12 6.70 12.39 -10.68
C LEU A 12 6.43 10.88 -10.65
N LEU A 13 6.39 10.21 -11.81
CA LEU A 13 6.21 8.75 -11.86
C LEU A 13 7.32 8.02 -11.11
N GLY A 14 8.57 8.45 -11.28
CA GLY A 14 9.71 7.92 -10.52
C GLY A 14 9.56 8.14 -9.01
N ALA A 15 9.11 9.32 -8.58
CA ALA A 15 8.85 9.61 -7.16
C ALA A 15 7.73 8.74 -6.57
N VAL A 16 6.67 8.47 -7.35
CA VAL A 16 5.57 7.60 -6.93
C VAL A 16 6.05 6.16 -6.68
N LEU A 17 7.05 5.67 -7.42
CA LEU A 17 7.57 4.32 -7.20
C LEU A 17 8.17 4.13 -5.79
N PHE A 18 8.61 5.19 -5.11
CA PHE A 18 9.07 5.11 -3.71
C PHE A 18 7.96 4.70 -2.74
N LEU A 19 6.68 4.77 -3.13
CA LEU A 19 5.57 4.25 -2.33
C LEU A 19 5.67 2.72 -2.10
N HIS A 20 6.36 1.97 -2.98
CA HIS A 20 6.64 0.55 -2.76
C HIS A 20 7.53 0.30 -1.53
N LEU A 21 8.44 1.23 -1.19
CA LEU A 21 9.28 1.11 0.03
C LEU A 21 8.45 1.06 1.31
N PHE A 22 7.22 1.55 1.21
CA PHE A 22 6.29 1.60 2.30
C PHE A 22 5.16 0.57 2.16
N GLY A 23 5.15 -0.26 1.10
CA GLY A 23 4.10 -1.25 0.86
C GLY A 23 2.76 -0.64 0.42
N LEU A 24 2.79 0.56 -0.18
CA LEU A 24 1.62 1.17 -0.80
C LEU A 24 1.50 0.77 -2.28
N PRO A 25 0.28 0.79 -2.85
CA PRO A 25 -0.03 0.39 -4.22
C PRO A 25 0.48 1.39 -5.28
N ALA A 26 1.80 1.58 -5.39
CA ALA A 26 2.44 2.54 -6.30
C ALA A 26 2.04 2.32 -7.77
N ASN A 27 1.93 1.06 -8.19
CA ASN A 27 1.59 0.69 -9.56
C ASN A 27 0.23 1.26 -9.99
N TRP A 28 -0.75 1.30 -9.09
CA TRP A 28 -2.08 1.85 -9.36
C TRP A 28 -2.05 3.37 -9.53
N VAL A 29 -1.25 4.05 -8.72
CA VAL A 29 -1.04 5.50 -8.82
C VAL A 29 -0.35 5.85 -10.14
N VAL A 30 0.71 5.11 -10.50
CA VAL A 30 1.42 5.26 -11.78
C VAL A 30 0.49 5.05 -12.98
N LEU A 31 -0.32 3.99 -12.97
CA LEU A 31 -1.29 3.71 -14.03
C LEU A 31 -2.33 4.81 -14.19
N THR A 32 -2.86 5.31 -13.08
CA THR A 32 -3.87 6.37 -13.08
C THR A 32 -3.30 7.66 -13.65
N LEU A 33 -2.12 8.07 -13.20
CA LEU A 33 -1.42 9.26 -13.72
C LEU A 33 -1.09 9.12 -15.20
N ALA A 34 -0.64 7.94 -15.64
CA ALA A 34 -0.34 7.65 -17.03
C ALA A 34 -1.59 7.68 -17.93
N ALA A 35 -2.73 7.17 -17.45
CA ALA A 35 -4.00 7.24 -18.16
C ALA A 35 -4.51 8.69 -18.29
N VAL A 36 -4.44 9.48 -17.20
CA VAL A 36 -4.79 10.91 -17.20
C VAL A 36 -3.89 11.67 -18.17
N TRP A 37 -2.58 11.40 -18.17
CA TRP A 37 -1.65 12.03 -19.11
C TRP A 37 -2.01 11.75 -20.57
N LYS A 38 -2.33 10.49 -20.90
CA LYS A 38 -2.78 10.13 -22.26
C LYS A 38 -4.09 10.82 -22.64
N TRP A 39 -5.02 10.93 -21.70
CA TRP A 39 -6.29 11.60 -21.94
C TRP A 39 -6.12 13.10 -22.21
N LEU A 40 -5.20 13.77 -21.49
CA LEU A 40 -4.88 15.19 -21.68
C LEU A 40 -4.04 15.46 -22.94
N HIS A 41 -3.27 14.48 -23.42
CA HIS A 41 -2.40 14.62 -24.60
C HIS A 41 -2.71 13.55 -25.68
N PRO A 42 -3.90 13.59 -26.30
CA PRO A 42 -4.34 12.56 -27.24
C PRO A 42 -3.52 12.54 -28.53
N ALA A 43 -3.03 13.70 -28.99
CA ALA A 43 -2.35 13.91 -30.28
C ALA A 43 -0.81 13.75 -30.23
N ALA A 44 -0.25 13.30 -29.10
CA ALA A 44 1.19 13.03 -29.01
C ALA A 44 1.54 11.79 -29.85
N GLU A 45 1.89 11.99 -31.12
CA GLU A 45 2.38 10.93 -32.02
C GLU A 45 3.66 10.30 -31.45
N GLY A 46 3.68 8.97 -31.34
CA GLY A 46 4.79 8.21 -30.72
C GLY A 46 4.78 8.15 -29.18
N GLY A 47 3.80 8.77 -28.52
CA GLY A 47 3.65 8.75 -27.06
C GLY A 47 2.93 7.52 -26.51
N LEU A 48 2.52 7.61 -25.23
CA LEU A 48 1.78 6.56 -24.52
C LEU A 48 0.56 6.08 -25.32
N THR A 49 0.40 4.76 -25.52
CA THR A 49 -0.76 4.19 -26.21
C THR A 49 -1.69 3.48 -25.23
N TRP A 50 -2.98 3.38 -25.57
CA TRP A 50 -3.95 2.62 -24.77
C TRP A 50 -3.58 1.14 -24.67
N LEU A 51 -2.97 0.59 -25.73
CA LEU A 51 -2.44 -0.78 -25.71
C LEU A 51 -1.26 -0.92 -24.74
N PHE A 52 -0.32 0.03 -24.72
CA PHE A 52 0.77 0.05 -23.75
C PHE A 52 0.27 0.17 -22.30
N LEU A 53 -0.74 1.02 -22.07
CA LEU A 53 -1.41 1.13 -20.77
C LEU A 53 -2.09 -0.18 -20.35
N GLY A 54 -2.75 -0.89 -21.27
CA GLY A 54 -3.34 -2.20 -21.00
C GLY A 54 -2.28 -3.25 -20.65
N LEU A 55 -1.12 -3.19 -21.30
CA LEU A 55 0.02 -4.07 -21.00
C LEU A 55 0.62 -3.77 -19.63
N LEU A 56 0.81 -2.49 -19.30
CA LEU A 56 1.22 -2.06 -17.96
C LEU A 56 0.21 -2.47 -16.88
N LEU A 57 -1.09 -2.41 -17.17
CA LEU A 57 -2.13 -2.90 -16.26
C LEU A 57 -1.98 -4.40 -15.99
N GLY A 58 -1.72 -5.20 -17.02
CA GLY A 58 -1.46 -6.63 -16.87
C GLY A 58 -0.24 -6.91 -15.98
N ILE A 59 0.85 -6.16 -16.19
CA ILE A 59 2.07 -6.28 -15.37
C ILE A 59 1.81 -5.83 -13.92
N ALA A 60 1.10 -4.72 -13.72
CA ALA A 60 0.77 -4.21 -12.41
C ALA A 60 -0.09 -5.20 -11.62
N LEU A 61 -1.09 -5.82 -12.25
CA LEU A 61 -1.91 -6.87 -11.63
C LEU A 61 -1.06 -8.08 -11.21
N ALA A 62 -0.12 -8.50 -12.05
CA ALA A 62 0.79 -9.59 -11.73
C ALA A 62 1.74 -9.22 -10.57
N GLY A 63 2.27 -8.00 -10.57
CA GLY A 63 3.14 -7.47 -9.51
C GLY A 63 2.43 -7.38 -8.17
N GLU A 64 1.22 -6.81 -8.14
CA GLU A 64 0.39 -6.71 -6.93
C GLU A 64 0.04 -8.10 -6.39
N GLY A 65 -0.30 -9.04 -7.28
CA GLY A 65 -0.54 -10.43 -6.90
C GLY A 65 0.69 -11.11 -6.28
N ALA A 66 1.88 -10.84 -6.83
CA ALA A 66 3.14 -11.35 -6.31
C ALA A 66 3.49 -10.74 -4.94
N GLU A 67 3.31 -9.43 -4.76
CA GLU A 67 3.49 -8.76 -3.46
C GLU A 67 2.52 -9.29 -2.41
N PHE A 68 1.25 -9.49 -2.78
CA PHE A 68 0.26 -10.05 -1.86
C PHE A 68 0.60 -11.51 -1.48
N ALA A 69 1.09 -12.31 -2.42
CA ALA A 69 1.57 -13.66 -2.15
C ALA A 69 2.80 -13.66 -1.22
N ALA A 70 3.74 -12.73 -1.43
CA ALA A 70 4.92 -12.59 -0.59
C ALA A 70 4.54 -12.18 0.85
N GLN A 71 3.67 -11.18 1.01
CA GLN A 71 3.18 -10.72 2.32
C GLN A 71 2.43 -11.82 3.07
N THR A 72 1.57 -12.59 2.38
CA THR A 72 0.81 -13.69 3.00
C THR A 72 1.71 -14.86 3.43
N TRP A 73 2.81 -15.12 2.72
CA TRP A 73 3.81 -16.11 3.14
C TRP A 73 4.67 -15.63 4.31
N GLY A 74 5.03 -14.34 4.35
CA GLY A 74 5.80 -13.73 5.45
C GLY A 74 5.01 -13.61 6.77
N ALA A 75 3.70 -13.38 6.70
CA ALA A 75 2.84 -13.13 7.86
C ALA A 75 2.72 -14.31 8.85
N LYS A 76 3.08 -15.53 8.46
CA LYS A 76 3.01 -16.72 9.34
C LYS A 76 4.00 -16.68 10.52
N LYS A 77 4.92 -15.71 10.59
CA LYS A 77 6.07 -15.73 11.51
C LYS A 77 5.89 -14.99 12.85
N TYR A 78 4.83 -14.19 13.04
CA TYR A 78 4.79 -13.19 14.12
C TYR A 78 3.97 -13.53 15.38
N GLY A 79 3.51 -14.77 15.57
CA GLY A 79 3.03 -15.26 16.87
C GLY A 79 1.75 -14.60 17.43
N ALA A 80 1.05 -13.78 16.66
CA ALA A 80 -0.27 -13.26 17.04
C ALA A 80 -1.30 -14.39 17.05
N SER A 81 -2.25 -14.37 18.00
CA SER A 81 -3.39 -15.29 17.96
C SER A 81 -4.14 -15.11 16.63
N GLY A 82 -4.79 -16.15 16.11
CA GLY A 82 -5.51 -16.05 14.83
C GLY A 82 -6.49 -14.87 14.77
N ARG A 83 -7.06 -14.48 15.93
CA ARG A 83 -7.95 -13.32 16.06
C ARG A 83 -7.17 -12.00 16.17
N GLY A 84 -6.08 -11.95 16.93
CA GLY A 84 -5.20 -10.77 16.99
C GLY A 84 -4.62 -10.40 15.61
N ASN A 85 -4.27 -11.40 14.80
CA ASN A 85 -3.84 -11.19 13.43
C ASN A 85 -4.98 -10.62 12.55
N LEU A 86 -6.18 -11.17 12.67
CA LEU A 86 -7.38 -10.67 12.00
C LEU A 86 -7.68 -9.21 12.36
N GLY A 87 -7.52 -8.86 13.63
CA GLY A 87 -7.68 -7.49 14.13
C GLY A 87 -6.63 -6.54 13.58
N GLY A 88 -5.37 -6.98 13.52
CA GLY A 88 -4.30 -6.22 12.90
C GLY A 88 -4.54 -5.98 11.41
N ILE A 89 -4.98 -7.00 10.66
CA ILE A 89 -5.29 -6.86 9.23
C ILE A 89 -6.46 -5.90 9.01
N LEU A 90 -7.57 -6.10 9.72
CA LEU A 90 -8.75 -5.23 9.58
C LEU A 90 -8.45 -3.80 10.01
N GLY A 91 -7.78 -3.64 11.15
CA GLY A 91 -7.36 -2.34 11.66
C GLY A 91 -6.41 -1.63 10.68
N ALA A 92 -5.48 -2.37 10.07
CA ALA A 92 -4.58 -1.83 9.05
C ALA A 92 -5.33 -1.33 7.81
N ILE A 93 -6.30 -2.09 7.31
CA ILE A 93 -7.11 -1.69 6.13
C ILE A 93 -7.91 -0.44 6.46
N VAL A 94 -8.65 -0.45 7.57
CA VAL A 94 -9.46 0.70 7.99
C VAL A 94 -8.59 1.92 8.22
N GLY A 95 -7.46 1.75 8.91
CA GLY A 95 -6.49 2.81 9.15
C GLY A 95 -5.87 3.35 7.86
N ALA A 96 -5.55 2.49 6.89
CA ALA A 96 -5.05 2.91 5.58
C ALA A 96 -6.08 3.75 4.83
N VAL A 97 -7.34 3.28 4.78
CA VAL A 97 -8.44 3.97 4.08
C VAL A 97 -8.74 5.32 4.72
N LEU A 98 -8.80 5.38 6.06
CA LEU A 98 -9.01 6.62 6.79
C LEU A 98 -7.81 7.57 6.70
N GLY A 99 -6.60 7.03 6.62
CA GLY A 99 -5.37 7.78 6.49
C GLY A 99 -5.08 8.28 5.08
N ALA A 100 -5.58 7.60 4.05
CA ALA A 100 -5.28 7.90 2.64
C ALA A 100 -5.57 9.35 2.19
N PRO A 101 -6.63 10.04 2.66
CA PRO A 101 -6.88 11.44 2.30
C PRO A 101 -5.80 12.41 2.83
N PHE A 102 -4.98 11.99 3.79
CA PHE A 102 -4.03 12.85 4.48
C PHE A 102 -2.60 12.70 3.93
N LEU A 103 -1.82 13.77 4.01
CA LEU A 103 -0.39 13.80 3.65
C LEU A 103 -0.09 13.25 2.24
N LEU A 104 -0.96 13.53 1.25
CA LEU A 104 -0.81 13.05 -0.12
C LEU A 104 -0.71 11.52 -0.24
N GLY A 105 -1.41 10.77 0.64
CA GLY A 105 -1.38 9.31 0.67
C GLY A 105 -0.38 8.73 1.68
N LEU A 106 0.57 9.52 2.20
CA LEU A 106 1.43 9.07 3.32
C LEU A 106 0.63 8.82 4.59
N GLY A 107 -0.52 9.47 4.75
CA GLY A 107 -1.43 9.18 5.85
C GLY A 107 -1.95 7.74 5.81
N ALA A 108 -2.05 7.11 4.63
CA ALA A 108 -2.43 5.70 4.52
C ALA A 108 -1.40 4.80 5.22
N LEU A 109 -0.12 5.15 5.18
CA LEU A 109 0.93 4.37 5.84
C LEU A 109 0.83 4.43 7.34
N LEU A 110 0.85 5.65 7.87
CA LEU A 110 0.74 5.89 9.31
C LEU A 110 -0.57 5.32 9.84
N GLY A 111 -1.66 5.51 9.10
CA GLY A 111 -2.96 4.95 9.40
C GLY A 111 -2.94 3.42 9.40
N SER A 112 -2.30 2.78 8.41
CA SER A 112 -2.23 1.32 8.34
C SER A 112 -1.38 0.70 9.46
N LEU A 113 -0.30 1.36 9.86
CA LEU A 113 0.57 0.93 10.96
C LEU A 113 -0.10 1.11 12.32
N ALA A 114 -0.67 2.29 12.57
CA ALA A 114 -1.44 2.57 13.78
C ALA A 114 -2.67 1.65 13.87
N GLY A 115 -3.36 1.46 12.75
CA GLY A 115 -4.49 0.56 12.62
C GLY A 115 -4.13 -0.90 12.89
N ALA A 116 -2.99 -1.39 12.38
CA ALA A 116 -2.50 -2.73 12.68
C ALA A 116 -2.26 -2.94 14.17
N PHE A 117 -1.61 -1.97 14.82
CA PHE A 117 -1.34 -2.02 16.24
C PHE A 117 -2.63 -2.00 17.06
N ILE A 118 -3.50 -1.01 16.84
CA ILE A 118 -4.73 -0.80 17.61
C ILE A 118 -5.70 -1.95 17.39
N GLY A 119 -5.91 -2.39 16.13
CA GLY A 119 -6.82 -3.48 15.80
C GLY A 119 -6.38 -4.82 16.40
N CYS A 120 -5.08 -5.10 16.39
CA CYS A 120 -4.52 -6.28 17.06
C CYS A 120 -4.71 -6.20 18.58
N LEU A 121 -4.39 -5.04 19.18
CA LEU A 121 -4.49 -4.80 20.61
C LEU A 121 -5.94 -4.97 21.11
N ILE A 122 -6.92 -4.39 20.41
CA ILE A 122 -8.35 -4.47 20.78
C ILE A 122 -8.80 -5.94 20.80
N LEU A 123 -8.51 -6.71 19.76
CA LEU A 123 -8.97 -8.10 19.69
C LEU A 123 -8.27 -9.02 20.70
N GLU A 124 -6.97 -8.81 20.95
CA GLU A 124 -6.22 -9.53 21.99
C GLU A 124 -6.77 -9.21 23.39
N LEU A 125 -7.10 -7.95 23.68
CA LEU A 125 -7.70 -7.53 24.95
C LEU A 125 -9.11 -8.09 25.15
N THR A 126 -9.94 -8.14 24.10
CA THR A 126 -11.27 -8.79 24.19
C THR A 126 -11.19 -10.29 24.50
N HIS A 127 -10.03 -10.92 24.25
CA HIS A 127 -9.78 -12.32 24.56
C HIS A 127 -9.24 -12.56 25.99
N ARG A 128 -9.28 -11.53 26.86
CA ARG A 128 -8.78 -11.56 28.25
C ARG A 128 -7.30 -11.91 28.37
N ARG A 129 -6.49 -11.71 27.33
CA ARG A 129 -5.03 -11.82 27.47
C ARG A 129 -4.50 -10.66 28.30
N LEU A 130 -3.41 -10.94 29.03
CA LEU A 130 -2.76 -9.92 29.84
C LEU A 130 -2.34 -8.75 28.95
N LEU A 131 -2.53 -7.52 29.42
CA LEU A 131 -2.25 -6.31 28.65
C LEU A 131 -0.80 -6.26 28.14
N ALA A 132 0.13 -6.83 28.90
CA ALA A 132 1.53 -6.97 28.50
C ALA A 132 1.71 -7.88 27.26
N GLU A 133 1.05 -9.03 27.23
CA GLU A 133 1.09 -9.97 26.09
C GLU A 133 0.37 -9.40 24.87
N ALA A 134 -0.81 -8.80 25.06
CA ALA A 134 -1.58 -8.16 24.00
C ALA A 134 -0.78 -7.03 23.33
N ARG A 135 -0.06 -6.22 24.13
CA ARG A 135 0.82 -5.16 23.63
C ARG A 135 2.02 -5.71 22.86
N GLN A 136 2.60 -6.82 23.32
CA GLN A 136 3.70 -7.47 22.61
C GLN A 136 3.23 -8.03 21.26
N ALA A 137 2.04 -8.65 21.21
CA ALA A 137 1.43 -9.10 19.97
C ALA A 137 1.10 -7.93 19.02
N ALA A 138 0.57 -6.82 19.54
CA ALA A 138 0.28 -5.62 18.75
C ALA A 138 1.55 -4.98 18.16
N TRP A 139 2.66 -4.93 18.91
CA TRP A 139 3.96 -4.54 18.35
C TRP A 139 4.47 -5.52 17.30
N GLY A 140 4.23 -6.81 17.48
CA GLY A 140 4.49 -7.82 16.45
C GLY A 140 3.70 -7.57 15.17
N ALA A 141 2.42 -7.21 15.27
CA ALA A 141 1.58 -6.85 14.13
C ALA A 141 2.03 -5.54 13.46
N PHE A 142 2.43 -4.54 14.25
CA PHE A 142 2.99 -3.29 13.76
C PHE A 142 4.28 -3.52 12.95
N TRP A 143 5.26 -4.20 13.54
CA TRP A 143 6.54 -4.45 12.89
C TRP A 143 6.43 -5.45 11.75
N GLY A 144 5.56 -6.45 11.89
CA GLY A 144 5.22 -7.38 10.82
C GLY A 144 4.58 -6.69 9.62
N LYS A 145 3.86 -5.57 9.83
CA LYS A 145 3.35 -4.75 8.72
C LYS A 145 4.37 -3.72 8.20
N ALA A 146 5.22 -3.18 9.08
CA ALA A 146 6.24 -2.22 8.69
C ALA A 146 7.38 -2.83 7.85
N PHE A 147 7.68 -4.10 8.06
CA PHE A 147 8.81 -4.81 7.43
C PHE A 147 8.42 -6.08 6.67
N GLY A 148 7.12 -6.41 6.61
CA GLY A 148 6.61 -7.63 5.96
C GLY A 148 6.01 -7.37 4.60
#